data_AF-A0A7K9GYB8-F1
#
_entry.id   AF-A0A7K9GYB8-F1
#
_cell.length_a   1.000
_cell.length_b   1.000
_cell.length_c   1.000
_cell.angle_alpha   90.00
_cell.angle_beta   90.00
_cell.angle_gamma   90.00
#
_symmetry.space_group_name_H-M   'P 1'
#
loop_
_entity.id
_entity.type
_entity.pdbx_description
1 polymer ?
#
loop_
_entity_poly.entity_id
_entity_poly.type
_entity_poly.pdbx_seq_one_letter_code
_entity_poly.pdbx_strand_id
1 'polypeptide(L)'
;RGNSCILADEMGLGKTIQTISFLNYLFHEHQLYGPFLLVVPLSTLTSWQREIQTWAPQMNAVVYLGDITSRNMVSISPCHWKVLYVKTY
;
A
#
# COMPACT_ATOMS: atom_id res chain seq x y z
N ARG A 1 -0.06 21.48 -6.21
CA ARG A 1 1.03 21.81 -5.27
C ARG A 1 1.62 20.49 -4.78
N GLY A 2 2.90 20.23 -5.00
CA GLY A 2 3.55 18.94 -4.71
C GLY A 2 4.25 18.92 -3.36
N ASN A 3 3.50 19.17 -2.28
CA ASN A 3 4.08 19.23 -0.93
C ASN A 3 3.91 17.86 -0.24
N SER A 4 4.94 17.41 0.47
CA SER A 4 4.85 16.23 1.33
C SER A 4 4.00 16.53 2.57
N CYS A 5 3.20 15.56 3.02
CA CYS A 5 2.35 15.67 4.20
C CYS A 5 2.78 14.65 5.26
N ILE A 6 2.63 15.02 6.54
CA ILE A 6 2.85 14.13 7.68
C ILE A 6 1.53 14.02 8.45
N LEU A 7 1.02 12.80 8.60
CA LEU A 7 -0.13 12.48 9.46
C LEU A 7 0.38 12.21 10.88
N ALA A 8 0.14 13.14 11.80
CA ALA A 8 0.64 13.11 13.18
C ALA A 8 -0.47 12.95 14.23
N ASP A 9 -1.57 12.27 13.89
CA ASP A 9 -2.70 12.07 14.80
C ASP A 9 -2.40 11.02 15.89
N GLU A 10 -3.24 10.96 16.94
CA GLU A 10 -3.19 9.91 17.96
C GLU A 10 -3.37 8.50 17.39
N MET A 11 -2.65 7.53 17.94
CA MET A 11 -2.79 6.11 17.59
C MET A 11 -4.23 5.64 17.84
N GLY A 12 -4.82 4.93 16.88
CA GLY A 12 -6.19 4.42 16.98
C GLY A 12 -7.27 5.24 16.28
N LEU A 13 -6.98 6.46 15.81
CA LEU A 13 -7.92 7.30 15.05
C LEU A 13 -8.20 6.83 13.60
N GLY A 14 -7.75 5.63 13.22
CA GLY A 14 -8.02 5.09 11.89
C GLY A 14 -7.14 5.67 10.76
N LYS A 15 -5.94 6.17 11.08
CA LYS A 15 -4.95 6.66 10.09
C LYS A 15 -4.69 5.68 8.94
N THR A 16 -4.70 4.38 9.25
CA THR A 16 -4.53 3.31 8.25
C THR A 16 -5.63 3.37 7.19
N ILE A 17 -6.89 3.37 7.62
CA ILE A 17 -8.05 3.44 6.72
C ILE A 17 -8.04 4.76 5.96
N GLN A 18 -7.75 5.89 6.62
CA GLN A 18 -7.63 7.19 5.93
C GLN A 18 -6.61 7.14 4.78
N THR A 19 -5.45 6.51 5.01
CA THR A 19 -4.40 6.35 3.99
C THR A 19 -4.89 5.44 2.84
N ILE A 20 -5.55 4.33 3.15
CA ILE A 20 -6.08 3.39 2.14
C ILE A 20 -7.18 4.04 1.31
N SER A 21 -8.13 4.73 1.95
CA SER A 21 -9.20 5.46 1.26
C SER A 21 -8.64 6.57 0.38
N PHE A 22 -7.60 7.27 0.82
CA PHE A 22 -6.92 8.27 0.01
C PHE A 22 -6.24 7.66 -1.23
N LEU A 23 -5.53 6.54 -1.06
CA LEU A 23 -4.95 5.79 -2.19
C LEU A 23 -6.01 5.31 -3.17
N ASN A 24 -7.13 4.78 -2.67
CA ASN A 24 -8.25 4.34 -3.49
C ASN A 24 -8.89 5.50 -4.27
N TYR A 25 -9.04 6.66 -3.63
CA TYR A 25 -9.55 7.88 -4.28
C TYR A 25 -8.60 8.35 -5.39
N LEU A 26 -7.28 8.39 -5.14
CA LEU A 26 -6.28 8.73 -6.16
C LEU A 26 -6.31 7.76 -7.35
N PHE A 27 -6.51 6.47 -7.08
CA PHE A 27 -6.58 5.45 -8.11
C PHE A 27 -7.81 5.63 -9.01
N HIS A 28 -8.98 5.89 -8.43
CA HIS A 28 -10.24 6.01 -9.17
C HIS A 28 -10.43 7.36 -9.88
N GLU A 29 -10.20 8.47 -9.18
CA GLU A 29 -10.52 9.82 -9.68
C GLU A 29 -9.39 10.42 -10.51
N HIS A 30 -8.15 10.23 -10.07
CA HIS A 30 -6.99 10.82 -10.74
C HIS A 30 -6.36 9.90 -11.78
N GLN A 31 -6.88 8.67 -11.94
CA GLN A 31 -6.30 7.64 -12.81
C GLN A 31 -4.78 7.51 -12.61
N LEU A 32 -4.34 7.76 -11.36
CA LEU A 32 -2.94 7.74 -10.98
C LEU A 32 -2.57 6.31 -10.73
N TYR A 33 -2.30 5.65 -11.84
CA TYR A 33 -2.13 4.24 -11.84
C TYR A 33 -0.67 3.80 -11.64
N GLY A 34 0.10 4.56 -10.86
CA GLY A 34 1.48 4.21 -10.55
C GLY A 34 1.59 3.13 -9.47
N PRO A 35 2.75 2.47 -9.33
CA PRO A 35 3.02 1.66 -8.15
C PRO A 35 3.09 2.53 -6.90
N PHE A 36 2.33 2.19 -5.87
CA PHE A 36 2.37 2.87 -4.57
C PHE A 36 3.27 2.10 -3.61
N LEU A 37 4.26 2.77 -3.03
CA LEU A 37 5.16 2.16 -2.04
C LEU A 37 4.63 2.42 -0.64
N LEU A 38 4.36 1.37 0.11
CA LEU A 38 3.90 1.45 1.49
C LEU A 38 4.92 0.76 2.41
N VAL A 39 5.60 1.52 3.26
CA VAL A 39 6.58 0.98 4.20
C VAL A 39 5.88 0.77 5.53
N VAL A 40 5.78 -0.48 5.99
CA VAL A 40 5.08 -0.83 7.24
C VAL A 40 5.85 -1.86 8.05
N PRO A 41 5.73 -1.82 9.39
CA PRO A 41 6.26 -2.87 10.26
C PRO A 41 5.60 -4.23 9.97
N LEU A 42 6.38 -5.31 10.06
CA LEU A 42 5.90 -6.68 9.79
C LEU A 42 4.71 -7.07 10.68
N SER A 43 4.70 -6.63 11.94
CA SER A 43 3.62 -6.91 12.90
C SER A 43 2.26 -6.37 12.45
N THR A 44 2.25 -5.31 11.64
CA THR A 44 1.02 -4.66 11.16
C THR A 44 0.64 -5.05 9.73
N LEU A 45 1.52 -5.76 9.03
CA LEU A 45 1.37 -6.04 7.60
C LEU A 45 0.11 -6.83 7.27
N THR A 46 -0.22 -7.83 8.08
CA THR A 46 -1.44 -8.64 7.93
C THR A 46 -2.71 -7.81 8.15
N SER A 47 -2.69 -6.85 9.09
CA SER A 47 -3.78 -5.90 9.29
C SER A 47 -3.96 -4.99 8.08
N TRP A 48 -2.87 -4.42 7.56
CA TRP A 48 -2.90 -3.59 6.35
C TRP A 48 -3.45 -4.36 5.14
N GLN A 49 -3.04 -5.61 4.92
CA GLN A 49 -3.56 -6.42 3.82
C GLN A 49 -5.07 -6.64 3.91
N ARG A 50 -5.58 -6.95 5.11
CA ARG A 50 -7.03 -7.13 5.33
C ARG A 50 -7.79 -5.83 5.08
N GLU A 51 -7.27 -4.71 5.58
CA GLU A 51 -7.89 -3.40 5.37
C GLU A 51 -7.91 -3.01 3.88
N ILE A 52 -6.82 -3.24 3.13
CA ILE A 52 -6.82 -2.97 1.68
C ILE A 52 -7.82 -3.86 0.95
N GLN A 53 -7.89 -5.16 1.26
CA GLN A 53 -8.88 -6.04 0.64
C GLN A 53 -10.33 -5.62 0.98
N THR A 54 -10.55 -5.06 2.16
CA THR A 54 -11.88 -4.61 2.59
C THR A 54 -12.29 -3.28 1.95
N TRP A 55 -11.39 -2.29 1.96
CA TRP A 55 -11.68 -0.91 1.56
C TRP A 55 -11.33 -0.60 0.10
N ALA A 56 -10.43 -1.36 -0.50
CA ALA A 56 -9.95 -1.18 -1.86
C ALA A 56 -9.72 -2.53 -2.59
N PRO A 57 -10.77 -3.36 -2.75
CA PRO A 57 -10.64 -4.70 -3.36
C PRO A 57 -10.17 -4.67 -4.83
N GLN A 58 -10.29 -3.52 -5.50
CA GLN A 58 -9.82 -3.34 -6.87
C GLN A 58 -8.30 -3.07 -6.96
N MET A 59 -7.65 -2.75 -5.83
CA MET A 59 -6.22 -2.50 -5.78
C MET A 59 -5.46 -3.80 -5.45
N ASN A 60 -4.51 -4.18 -6.30
CA ASN A 60 -3.63 -5.33 -6.03
C ASN A 60 -2.53 -4.94 -5.04
N ALA A 61 -2.48 -5.65 -3.90
CA ALA A 61 -1.47 -5.46 -2.87
C ALA A 61 -0.45 -6.60 -2.90
N VAL A 62 0.83 -6.28 -3.08
CA VAL A 62 1.94 -7.25 -3.19
C VAL A 62 2.93 -7.02 -2.07
N VAL A 63 3.24 -8.09 -1.33
CA VAL A 63 4.18 -8.03 -0.20
C VAL A 63 5.58 -8.32 -0.68
N TYR A 64 6.52 -7.41 -0.40
CA TYR A 64 7.93 -7.61 -0.68
C TYR A 64 8.70 -7.93 0.60
N LEU A 65 9.03 -9.21 0.77
CA LEU A 65 9.74 -9.73 1.95
C LEU A 65 11.26 -9.85 1.74
N GLY A 66 11.78 -9.49 0.56
CA GLY A 66 13.21 -9.54 0.25
C GLY A 66 13.72 -10.92 -0.18
N ASP A 67 12.90 -11.97 -0.04
CA ASP A 67 13.18 -13.31 -0.54
C ASP A 67 13.22 -13.37 -2.07
N ILE A 68 14.01 -14.30 -2.61
CA ILE A 68 14.19 -14.51 -4.06
C ILE A 68 12.84 -14.74 -4.77
N THR A 69 11.93 -15.45 -4.12
CA THR A 69 10.55 -15.67 -4.58
C THR A 69 9.75 -14.37 -4.68
N SER A 70 9.90 -13.45 -3.71
CA SER A 70 9.24 -12.15 -3.74
C SER A 70 9.81 -11.21 -4.81
N ARG A 71 11.13 -11.26 -5.07
CA ARG A 71 11.77 -10.53 -6.18
C ARG A 71 11.29 -11.01 -7.54
N ASN A 72 11.21 -12.33 -7.71
CA ASN A 72 10.67 -12.92 -8.93
C ASN A 72 9.19 -12.55 -9.11
N MET A 73 8.38 -12.55 -8.06
CA MET A 73 6.97 -12.14 -8.17
C MET A 73 6.80 -10.67 -8.60
N VAL A 74 7.63 -9.76 -8.09
CA VAL A 74 7.63 -8.35 -8.53
C VAL A 74 8.03 -8.23 -10.00
N SER A 75 9.05 -8.97 -10.43
CA SER A 75 9.59 -8.95 -11.79
C SER A 75 8.71 -9.67 -12.82
N ILE A 76 7.98 -10.71 -12.41
CA ILE A 76 7.18 -11.57 -13.29
C ILE A 76 5.79 -11.00 -13.52
N SER A 77 5.15 -10.40 -12.50
CA SER A 77 3.80 -9.85 -12.69
C SER A 77 3.86 -8.59 -13.57
N PRO A 78 3.37 -8.64 -14.82
CA PRO A 78 3.32 -7.49 -15.70
C PRO A 78 2.04 -6.73 -15.34
N CYS A 79 2.05 -6.04 -14.19
CA CYS A 79 0.84 -5.40 -13.70
C CYS A 79 1.15 -3.98 -13.28
N HIS A 80 0.51 -3.10 -14.04
CA HIS A 80 0.59 -1.66 -14.10
C HIS A 80 0.24 -1.02 -12.73
N TRP A 81 -0.46 -1.74 -11.83
CA TRP A 81 -0.99 -1.23 -10.55
C TRP A 81 -0.62 -2.16 -9.37
N LYS A 82 0.29 -1.73 -8.48
CA LYS A 82 0.70 -2.51 -7.29
C LYS A 82 0.92 -1.60 -6.08
N VAL A 83 0.33 -1.97 -4.93
CA VAL A 83 0.78 -1.47 -3.63
C VAL A 83 1.88 -2.39 -3.13
N LEU A 84 3.11 -1.90 -3.04
CA LEU A 84 4.27 -2.67 -2.59
C LEU A 84 4.50 -2.45 -1.11
N TYR A 85 4.42 -3.52 -0.30
CA TYR A 85 4.83 -3.45 1.10
C TYR A 85 6.33 -3.69 1.25
N VAL A 86 7.06 -2.75 1.84
CA VAL A 86 8.49 -2.95 2.18
C VAL A 86 8.66 -3.15 3.67
N LYS A 87 9.29 -4.27 4.02
CA LYS A 87 9.70 -4.59 5.39
C LYS A 87 10.90 -3.72 5.79
N THR A 88 10.78 -3.00 6.89
CA THR A 88 11.91 -2.40 7.61
C THR A 88 12.13 -3.22 8.89
N TYR A 89 13.36 -3.64 9.15
CA TYR A 89 13.75 -4.35 10.38
C TYR A 89 13.87 -3.37 11.54
#